data_AF-K1TK39-F1
#
_entry.id   AF-K1TK39-F1
#
_cell.length_a   1.000
_cell.length_b   1.000
_cell.length_c   1.000
_cell.angle_alpha   90.00
_cell.angle_beta   90.00
_cell.angle_gamma   90.00
#
_symmetry.space_group_name_H-M   'P 1'
#
loop_
_entity.id
_entity.type
_entity.pdbx_description
1 polymer ?
#
loop_
_entity_poly.entity_id
_entity_poly.type
_entity_poly.pdbx_seq_one_letter_code
_entity_poly.pdbx_strand_id
1 'polypeptide(L)' 'ITYTEAMNEIEQILDRFRREEMTVDSLTKEVKRATELIALCKERLHRTEEELKKISE' A
#
# COMPACT_ATOMS: atom_id res chain seq x y z
N ILE A 1 -8.34 6.56 -4.10
CA ILE A 1 -6.93 6.62 -3.68
C ILE A 1 -6.04 6.48 -4.91
N THR A 2 -5.04 7.33 -5.07
CA THR A 2 -3.99 7.20 -6.09
C THR A 2 -2.89 6.26 -5.60
N TYR A 3 -1.99 5.83 -6.49
CA TYR A 3 -0.82 5.04 -6.07
C TYR A 3 0.03 5.81 -5.06
N THR A 4 0.27 7.10 -5.31
CA THR A 4 1.02 7.99 -4.43
C THR A 4 0.35 8.16 -3.07
N GLU A 5 -0.98 8.34 -3.03
CA GLU A 5 -1.72 8.42 -1.76
C GLU A 5 -1.63 7.11 -0.97
N ALA A 6 -1.74 5.95 -1.63
CA ALA A 6 -1.59 4.66 -0.98
C ALA A 6 -0.18 4.47 -0.40
N MET A 7 0.86 4.90 -1.14
CA MET A 7 2.24 4.83 -0.68
C MET A 7 2.49 5.74 0.52
N ASN A 8 1.99 6.97 0.47
CA ASN A 8 2.10 7.91 1.59
C ASN A 8 1.41 7.36 2.86
N GLU A 9 0.24 6.72 2.71
CA GLU A 9 -0.47 6.12 3.84
C GLU A 9 0.32 4.93 4.42
N ILE A 10 0.93 4.09 3.59
CA ILE A 10 1.82 3.00 4.04
C ILE A 10 3.03 3.56 4.81
N GLU A 11 3.67 4.63 4.31
CA GLU A 11 4.80 5.28 4.99
C GLU A 11 4.40 5.85 6.35
N GLN A 12 3.21 6.45 6.46
CA GLN A 12 2.68 6.95 7.73
C GLN A 12 2.39 5.83 8.74
N ILE A 13 1.87 4.69 8.27
CA ILE A 13 1.68 3.51 9.13
C ILE A 13 3.03 3.00 9.63
N LEU A 14 4.04 2.90 8.76
CA LEU A 14 5.39 2.50 9.12
C LEU A 14 6.06 3.48 10.10
N ASP A 15 5.84 4.78 9.94
CA ASP A 15 6.43 5.78 10.84
C ASP A 15 5.85 5.68 12.25
N ARG A 16 4.52 5.60 12.37
CA ARG A 16 3.85 5.37 13.66
C ARG A 16 4.29 4.06 14.32
N PHE A 17 4.48 3.01 13.52
CA PHE A 17 4.98 1.74 14.02
C PHE A 17 6.39 1.87 14.60
N ARG A 18 7.30 2.56 13.90
CA ARG A 18 8.68 2.82 14.38
C ARG A 18 8.73 3.68 15.64
N ARG A 19 7.75 4.56 15.84
CA ARG A 19 7.65 5.42 17.02
C ARG A 19 7.02 4.72 18.23
N GLU A 20 6.60 3.46 18.08
CA GLU A 20 5.88 2.71 19.12
C GLU A 20 4.60 3.42 19.59
N GLU A 21 4.03 4.31 18.76
CA GLU A 21 2.82 5.08 19.06
C GLU A 21 1.52 4.27 18.88
N MET A 22 1.65 2.95 18.71
CA MET A 22 0.57 2.05 18.33
C MET A 22 0.29 1.03 19.43
N THR A 23 -0.96 1.00 19.89
CA THR A 23 -1.45 -0.04 20.79
C THR A 23 -1.65 -1.36 20.02
N VAL A 24 -1.66 -2.49 20.73
CA VAL A 24 -1.88 -3.83 20.13
C VAL A 24 -3.17 -3.90 19.28
N ASP A 25 -4.25 -3.27 19.75
CA ASP A 25 -5.53 -3.21 19.01
C ASP A 25 -5.42 -2.35 17.74
N SER A 26 -4.69 -1.23 17.81
CA SER A 26 -4.46 -0.37 16.64
C SER A 26 -3.52 -1.03 15.64
N LEU A 27 -2.50 -1.75 16.12
CA LEU A 27 -1.52 -2.44 15.29
C LEU A 27 -2.18 -3.42 14.31
N THR A 28 -3.13 -4.21 14.80
CA THR A 28 -3.86 -5.17 13.96
C THR A 28 -4.63 -4.46 12.84
N LYS A 29 -5.28 -3.33 13.15
CA LYS A 29 -6.04 -2.54 12.15
C LYS A 29 -5.14 -1.90 11.12
N GLU A 30 -4.04 -1.31 11.57
CA GLU A 30 -3.10 -0.58 10.73
C GLU A 30 -2.28 -1.52 9.83
N VAL A 31 -1.88 -2.70 10.32
CA VAL A 31 -1.25 -3.74 9.50
C VAL A 31 -2.21 -4.28 8.45
N LYS A 32 -3.48 -4.50 8.80
CA LYS A 32 -4.50 -4.91 7.83
C LYS A 32 -4.67 -3.85 6.74
N ARG A 33 -4.77 -2.58 7.13
CA ARG A 33 -4.86 -1.45 6.21
C ARG A 33 -3.66 -1.35 5.28
N ALA A 34 -2.44 -1.45 5.81
CA ALA A 34 -1.22 -1.46 5.00
C ALA A 34 -1.22 -2.62 3.99
N THR A 35 -1.68 -3.80 4.39
CA THR A 35 -1.77 -4.98 3.52
C THR A 35 -2.76 -4.76 2.36
N GLU A 36 -3.91 -4.15 2.63
CA GLU A 36 -4.90 -3.78 1.61
C GLU A 36 -4.34 -2.75 0.62
N LEU A 37 -3.62 -1.74 1.11
CA LEU A 37 -2.97 -0.72 0.27
C LEU A 37 -1.88 -1.32 -0.61
N ILE A 38 -1.06 -2.22 -0.07
CA ILE A 38 -0.02 -2.93 -0.84
C ILE A 38 -0.66 -3.79 -1.94
N ALA A 39 -1.74 -4.51 -1.65
CA ALA A 39 -2.45 -5.30 -2.63
C ALA A 39 -2.98 -4.43 -3.79
N LEU A 40 -3.58 -3.27 -3.46
CA LEU A 40 -4.04 -2.31 -4.46
C LEU A 40 -2.89 -1.76 -5.31
N CYS A 41 -1.74 -1.45 -4.70
CA CYS A 41 -0.57 -0.97 -5.44
C CYS A 41 -0.05 -2.02 -6.43
N LYS A 42 0.00 -3.30 -6.01
CA LYS A 42 0.40 -4.41 -6.88
C LYS A 42 -0.56 -4.61 -8.05
N GLU A 43 -1.87 -4.56 -7.79
CA GLU A 43 -2.88 -4.69 -8.84
C GLU A 43 -2.72 -3.60 -9.92
N ARG A 44 -2.47 -2.35 -9.49
CA ARG A 44 -2.24 -1.24 -10.43
C ARG A 44 -0.98 -1.43 -11.25
N LEU A 45 0.13 -1.81 -10.62
CA LEU A 45 1.38 -2.07 -11.33
C LEU A 45 1.19 -3.18 -12.36
N HIS A 46 0.54 -4.28 -11.96
CA HIS A 46 0.27 -5.40 -12.85
C HIS A 46 -0.58 -4.99 -14.05
N ARG A 47 -1.63 -4.19 -13.82
CA ARG A 47 -2.46 -3.67 -14.91
C ARG A 47 -1.67 -2.77 -15.86
N THR A 48 -0.80 -1.91 -15.34
CA THR A 48 0.07 -1.08 -16.16
C THR A 48 1.05 -1.93 -16.98
N GLU A 49 1.63 -2.98 -16.40
CA GLU A 49 2.49 -3.93 -17.11
C GLU A 49 1.74 -4.65 -18.24
N GLU A 50 0.50 -5.09 -18.00
CA GLU A 50 -0.34 -5.72 -19.02
C GLU A 50 -0.67 -4.77 -20.18
N GLU A 51 -0.99 -3.51 -19.89
CA GLU A 51 -1.26 -2.49 -20.90
C GLU A 51 0.00 -2.19 -21.73
N LEU A 52 1.17 -2.11 -21.10
CA LEU A 52 2.45 -1.96 -21.80
C LEU A 52 2.75 -3.16 -22.70
N LYS A 53 2.51 -4.38 -22.22
CA LYS A 53 2.73 -5.60 -23.00
C LYS A 53 1.87 -5.63 -24.27
N LYS A 54 0.62 -5.19 -24.18
CA LYS A 54 -0.30 -5.09 -25.34
C LYS A 54 0.14 -4.06 -26.38
N ILE A 55 0.90 -3.04 -26.00
CA ILE A 55 1.43 -2.03 -26.94
C ILE A 55 2.70 -2.53 -27.63
N SER A 56 3.45 -3.42 -26.98
CA SER A 56 4.70 -3.99 -27.51
C SER A 56 4.53 -5.23 -28.41
N GLU A 57 3.32 -5.77 -28.51
CA GLU A 57 2.92 -6.87 -29.41
C GLU A 57 2.16 -6.32 -30.63
#